data_AF-A0AAU8N766-F1
#
_entry.id   AF-A0AAU8N766-F1
#
_cell.length_a   1.000
_cell.length_b   1.000
_cell.length_c   1.000
_cell.angle_alpha   90.00
_cell.angle_beta   90.00
_cell.angle_gamma   90.00
#
_symmetry.space_group_name_H-M   'P 1'
#
loop_
_entity.id
_entity.type
_entity.pdbx_description
1 polymer ?
#
loop_
_entity_poly.entity_id
_entity_poly.type
_entity_poly.pdbx_seq_one_letter_code
_entity_poly.pdbx_strand_id
1 'polypeptide(L)'
;MYPPRSQRSSVKKKVRRTRNIKIRIINVILIASIGLIGVFYMLNTRVQQPEQPASQEVVQQEPPSKIDNQGGDALTMPEDEPADKSDENSVPADEKTDAASDNNTGDRTEEGAGETPGTGAEKPAAGTKPANSEQGNSGKADHKGTTPTSDPSKNVTIHFVGDIQFSGKVAELLEKNGYNYPFAKLGSMFQDDDLTIGNLETPVTHGGTSAADKTYVYKSSPKALQAMAAAGFDAVNLANNHILDQGVEGLVDTLSYLKDYGIAHTGAGMNAEEAYEPAYFERKGMKIALLGFSRVVPVASWKADGNRAGVAEAYDPTRAAAAIQEAKKKADLVIVAVHWGVERVSTPNADQTRLAHAFVDAGADLVIGGHPHVLQGLEYYKGKWIAYSTGNFIFTRSTNEETWKTAVFQASCSRDAACSMKVIPYEAALGQAVPMLDDANRLLLEQMAKLSPGVRVNADGTAVPN
;
A
#
# COMPACT_ATOMS: atom_id res chain seq x y z
N MET A 1 -1.34 12.12 9.17
CA MET A 1 -1.03 12.77 7.87
C MET A 1 0.35 12.29 7.40
N TYR A 2 0.50 11.98 6.11
CA TYR A 2 1.72 11.40 5.55
C TYR A 2 2.62 12.45 4.85
N PRO A 3 3.91 12.55 5.24
CA PRO A 3 4.81 13.60 4.74
C PRO A 3 5.20 13.42 3.26
N PRO A 4 5.64 14.49 2.57
CA PRO A 4 6.21 14.43 1.22
C PRO A 4 7.43 13.52 1.10
N ARG A 5 7.68 12.98 -0.11
CA ARG A 5 8.78 12.02 -0.38
C ARG A 5 10.16 12.55 -0.03
N SER A 6 10.42 13.83 -0.30
CA SER A 6 11.66 14.52 0.10
C SER A 6 11.97 14.36 1.60
N GLN A 7 10.94 14.49 2.45
CA GLN A 7 11.03 14.32 3.90
C GLN A 7 11.06 12.84 4.33
N ARG A 8 10.44 11.91 3.59
CA ARG A 8 10.47 10.46 3.90
C ARG A 8 11.91 9.92 3.99
N SER A 9 12.86 10.47 3.23
CA SER A 9 14.25 10.01 3.22
C SER A 9 14.97 10.15 4.57
N SER A 10 14.77 11.27 5.29
CA SER A 10 15.37 11.52 6.61
C SER A 10 14.68 10.70 7.70
N VAL A 11 13.36 10.54 7.62
CA VAL A 11 12.57 9.67 8.51
C VAL A 11 13.01 8.21 8.35
N LYS A 12 13.14 7.69 7.13
CA LYS A 12 13.63 6.32 6.88
C LYS A 12 15.04 6.10 7.43
N LYS A 13 15.96 7.07 7.29
CA LYS A 13 17.29 7.02 7.94
C LYS A 13 17.19 6.96 9.47
N LYS A 14 16.31 7.77 10.09
CA LYS A 14 16.09 7.79 11.54
C LYS A 14 15.48 6.48 12.07
N VAL A 15 14.42 5.98 11.42
CA VAL A 15 13.74 4.71 11.79
C VAL A 15 14.67 3.51 11.63
N ARG A 16 15.40 3.41 10.51
CA ARG A 16 16.40 2.33 10.30
C ARG A 16 17.49 2.35 11.35
N ARG A 17 17.98 3.54 11.75
CA ARG A 17 18.94 3.70 12.86
C ARG A 17 18.36 3.17 14.18
N THR A 18 17.14 3.57 14.54
CA THR A 18 16.47 3.09 15.77
C THR A 18 16.19 1.58 15.76
N ARG A 19 15.74 1.01 14.63
CA ARG A 19 15.48 -0.43 14.49
C ARG A 19 16.77 -1.24 14.63
N ASN A 20 17.86 -0.80 14.00
CA ASN A 20 19.18 -1.42 14.14
C ASN A 20 19.72 -1.33 15.57
N ILE A 21 19.47 -0.24 16.30
CA ILE A 21 19.83 -0.12 17.73
C ILE A 21 19.04 -1.11 18.58
N LYS A 22 17.71 -1.22 18.39
CA LYS A 22 16.89 -2.20 19.13
C LYS A 22 17.35 -3.64 18.89
N ILE A 23 17.64 -4.01 17.63
CA ILE A 23 18.15 -5.36 17.30
C ILE A 23 19.50 -5.62 17.97
N ARG A 24 20.43 -4.65 17.97
CA ARG A 24 21.71 -4.78 18.70
C ARG A 24 21.52 -4.99 20.20
N ILE A 25 20.59 -4.26 20.83
CA ILE A 25 20.29 -4.41 22.27
C ILE A 25 19.72 -5.81 22.56
N ILE A 26 18.77 -6.28 21.75
CA ILE A 26 18.18 -7.63 21.89
C ILE A 26 19.28 -8.70 21.76
N ASN A 27 20.15 -8.61 20.76
CA ASN A 27 21.23 -9.58 20.56
C ASN A 27 22.24 -9.57 21.73
N VAL A 28 22.58 -8.40 22.28
CA VAL A 28 23.46 -8.29 23.46
C VAL A 28 22.81 -8.93 24.71
N ILE A 29 21.52 -8.70 24.94
CA ILE A 29 20.76 -9.33 26.04
C ILE A 29 20.71 -10.85 25.86
N LEU A 30 20.52 -11.34 24.63
CA LEU A 30 20.47 -12.77 24.33
C LEU A 30 21.83 -13.45 24.59
N ILE A 31 22.92 -12.84 24.13
CA ILE A 31 24.30 -13.33 24.37
C ILE A 31 24.62 -13.32 25.87
N ALA A 32 24.27 -12.25 26.60
CA ALA A 32 24.47 -12.19 28.05
C ALA A 32 23.66 -13.26 28.80
N SER A 33 22.43 -13.53 28.37
CA SER A 33 21.58 -14.59 28.94
C SER A 33 22.17 -15.99 28.71
N ILE A 34 22.65 -16.28 27.50
CA ILE A 34 23.34 -17.55 27.18
C ILE A 34 24.61 -17.69 28.03
N GLY A 35 25.40 -16.62 28.18
CA GLY A 35 26.58 -16.60 29.05
C GLY A 35 26.26 -16.90 30.52
N LEU A 36 25.21 -16.28 31.07
CA LEU A 36 24.74 -16.55 32.44
C LEU A 36 24.29 -18.00 32.64
N ILE A 37 23.57 -18.59 31.67
CA ILE A 37 23.17 -20.00 31.71
C ILE A 37 24.40 -20.93 31.67
N GLY A 38 25.40 -20.62 30.84
CA GLY A 38 26.65 -21.36 30.78
C GLY A 38 27.46 -21.31 32.08
N VAL A 39 27.57 -20.13 32.71
CA VAL A 39 28.23 -19.95 34.02
C VAL A 39 27.47 -20.72 35.11
N PHE A 40 26.14 -20.66 35.13
CA PHE A 40 25.31 -21.43 36.08
C PHE A 40 25.55 -22.95 35.94
N TYR A 41 25.60 -23.47 34.70
CA TYR A 41 25.93 -24.88 34.46
C TYR A 41 27.35 -25.25 34.90
N MET A 42 28.35 -24.40 34.66
CA MET A 42 29.73 -24.64 35.14
C MET A 42 29.84 -24.65 36.67
N LEU A 43 29.05 -23.83 37.36
CA LEU A 43 29.05 -23.79 38.82
C LEU A 43 28.34 -25.02 39.41
N ASN A 44 27.17 -25.42 38.88
CA ASN A 44 26.47 -26.61 39.35
C ASN A 44 27.22 -27.92 39.05
N THR A 45 27.86 -28.05 37.88
CA THR A 45 28.63 -29.27 37.54
C THR A 45 29.87 -29.45 38.42
N ARG A 46 30.45 -28.38 38.97
CA ARG A 46 31.52 -28.45 39.98
C ARG A 46 31.06 -28.91 41.38
N VAL A 47 29.75 -28.93 41.65
CA VAL A 47 29.20 -29.37 42.95
C VAL A 47 28.82 -30.86 42.95
N GLN A 48 28.84 -31.53 41.78
CA GLN A 48 28.38 -32.91 41.62
C GLN A 48 29.49 -33.87 41.13
N GLN A 49 30.60 -33.95 41.88
CA GLN A 49 31.54 -35.07 41.79
C GLN A 49 31.70 -35.75 43.16
N PRO A 50 31.04 -36.89 43.40
CA PRO A 50 31.44 -37.85 44.44
C PRO A 50 32.72 -38.58 44.02
N GLU A 51 33.57 -38.92 44.98
CA GLU A 51 34.74 -39.77 44.74
C GLU A 51 34.33 -41.20 44.38
N GLN A 52 35.04 -41.84 43.44
CA GLN A 52 34.84 -43.26 43.11
C GLN A 52 35.69 -44.17 44.02
N PRO A 53 35.10 -45.19 44.67
CA PRO A 53 35.84 -46.37 45.10
C PRO A 53 36.12 -47.31 43.92
N ALA A 54 37.18 -48.11 44.01
CA ALA A 54 37.74 -48.83 42.87
C ALA A 54 37.13 -50.24 42.64
N SER A 55 37.04 -50.59 41.34
CA SER A 55 37.21 -51.94 40.75
C SER A 55 36.63 -53.19 41.45
N GLN A 56 35.66 -53.83 40.79
CA GLN A 56 35.62 -55.30 40.68
C GLN A 56 35.36 -55.71 39.22
N GLU A 57 35.92 -56.85 38.80
CA GLU A 57 35.81 -57.39 37.45
C GLU A 57 34.76 -58.52 37.34
N VAL A 58 34.71 -59.10 36.13
CA VAL A 58 34.49 -60.52 35.78
C VAL A 58 33.13 -60.88 35.13
N VAL A 59 33.23 -61.74 34.11
CA VAL A 59 32.21 -62.48 33.33
C VAL A 59 31.55 -61.74 32.16
N GLN A 60 31.95 -62.14 30.95
CA GLN A 60 31.15 -62.05 29.72
C GLN A 60 30.22 -63.27 29.61
N GLN A 61 29.02 -63.11 29.04
CA GLN A 61 28.27 -64.21 28.41
C GLN A 61 27.58 -63.72 27.13
N GLU A 62 27.55 -64.57 26.10
CA GLU A 62 26.97 -64.28 24.78
C GLU A 62 25.45 -64.56 24.72
N PRO A 63 24.71 -63.95 23.78
CA PRO A 63 23.25 -64.10 23.70
C PRO A 63 22.80 -65.36 22.95
N PRO A 64 21.69 -66.01 23.36
CA PRO A 64 21.07 -67.10 22.61
C PRO A 64 20.28 -66.60 21.39
N SER A 65 20.06 -67.50 20.43
CA SER A 65 19.55 -67.21 19.08
C SER A 65 18.03 -67.32 18.89
N LYS A 66 17.53 -66.59 17.88
CA LYS A 66 16.41 -66.90 16.95
C LYS A 66 15.27 -67.81 17.43
N ILE A 67 14.04 -67.30 17.29
CA ILE A 67 12.88 -68.09 16.84
C ILE A 67 12.17 -67.30 15.73
N ASP A 68 11.89 -67.95 14.59
CA ASP A 68 11.11 -67.40 13.48
C ASP A 68 9.60 -67.61 13.69
N ASN A 69 8.76 -66.76 13.08
CA ASN A 69 7.43 -67.17 12.63
C ASN A 69 6.91 -66.30 11.48
N GLN A 70 6.01 -66.84 10.66
CA GLN A 70 5.71 -66.34 9.31
C GLN A 70 4.30 -65.74 9.13
N GLY A 71 4.13 -64.93 8.07
CA GLY A 71 2.83 -64.58 7.46
C GLY A 71 2.41 -63.11 7.65
N GLY A 72 2.03 -62.36 6.61
CA GLY A 72 2.04 -62.68 5.18
C GLY A 72 1.53 -61.52 4.31
N ASP A 73 1.78 -61.60 3.00
CA ASP A 73 1.17 -60.89 1.85
C ASP A 73 0.81 -59.39 2.01
N ALA A 74 1.60 -58.46 1.45
CA ALA A 74 1.47 -57.90 0.09
C ALA A 74 0.80 -56.49 0.11
N LEU A 75 1.06 -55.54 -0.80
CA LEU A 75 1.68 -55.55 -2.14
C LEU A 75 2.77 -54.47 -2.31
N THR A 76 3.64 -54.64 -3.31
CA THR A 76 4.47 -53.56 -3.91
C THR A 76 3.59 -52.51 -4.63
N MET A 77 4.01 -51.28 -4.94
CA MET A 77 5.12 -50.81 -5.79
C MET A 77 5.27 -49.26 -5.63
N PRO A 78 6.36 -48.62 -6.09
CA PRO A 78 7.76 -49.01 -6.02
C PRO A 78 8.65 -47.86 -5.45
N GLU A 79 9.94 -48.17 -5.27
CA GLU A 79 11.03 -47.19 -5.11
C GLU A 79 11.27 -46.46 -6.48
N ASP A 80 12.00 -45.35 -6.62
CA ASP A 80 13.41 -45.19 -6.25
C ASP A 80 13.87 -43.76 -5.92
N GLU A 81 15.02 -43.72 -5.23
CA GLU A 81 15.81 -42.56 -4.81
C GLU A 81 16.83 -42.16 -5.94
N PRO A 82 17.93 -41.37 -5.76
CA PRO A 82 18.54 -40.88 -4.52
C PRO A 82 18.83 -39.37 -4.45
N ALA A 83 19.18 -38.94 -3.23
CA ALA A 83 19.89 -37.69 -3.01
C ALA A 83 21.39 -37.81 -3.34
N ASP A 84 22.04 -36.67 -3.64
CA ASP A 84 23.50 -36.53 -3.57
C ASP A 84 23.88 -35.55 -2.44
N LYS A 85 25.13 -35.60 -1.99
CA LYS A 85 25.56 -35.17 -0.65
C LYS A 85 26.37 -33.86 -0.65
N SER A 86 26.56 -33.34 0.57
CA SER A 86 27.76 -32.66 1.11
C SER A 86 28.62 -31.80 0.15
N ASP A 87 28.88 -30.53 0.45
CA ASP A 87 29.88 -30.22 1.49
C ASP A 87 29.69 -28.84 2.16
N GLU A 88 30.26 -28.71 3.37
CA GLU A 88 30.37 -27.45 4.13
C GLU A 88 31.83 -26.95 4.23
N ASN A 89 31.96 -25.70 4.69
CA ASN A 89 33.18 -25.03 5.19
C ASN A 89 34.26 -24.60 4.19
N SER A 90 34.46 -23.27 4.11
CA SER A 90 35.68 -22.68 4.68
C SER A 90 35.57 -21.15 4.86
N VAL A 91 36.11 -20.64 5.97
CA VAL A 91 36.29 -19.20 6.28
C VAL A 91 37.58 -19.02 7.09
N PRO A 92 38.45 -18.08 6.68
CA PRO A 92 39.09 -17.11 7.59
C PRO A 92 38.68 -15.67 7.19
N ALA A 93 38.61 -14.62 8.05
CA ALA A 93 39.47 -14.15 9.16
C ALA A 93 40.85 -13.65 8.69
N ASP A 94 41.37 -12.45 9.02
CA ASP A 94 40.82 -11.28 9.75
C ASP A 94 41.33 -9.98 9.04
N GLU A 95 41.56 -8.76 9.55
CA GLU A 95 41.66 -8.19 10.91
C GLU A 95 41.21 -6.69 10.97
N LYS A 96 42.08 -5.74 11.37
CA LYS A 96 41.77 -4.33 11.71
C LYS A 96 42.53 -3.33 10.81
N THR A 97 42.11 -2.07 10.61
CA THR A 97 42.43 -0.89 11.47
C THR A 97 42.04 0.43 10.73
N ASP A 98 42.07 1.64 11.32
CA ASP A 98 41.42 2.14 12.56
C ASP A 98 41.47 3.68 12.67
N ALA A 99 40.74 4.25 13.64
CA ALA A 99 40.97 5.52 14.37
C ALA A 99 40.79 6.92 13.69
N ALA A 100 40.75 7.92 14.61
CA ALA A 100 40.67 9.39 14.46
C ALA A 100 39.35 10.03 13.94
N SER A 101 38.92 11.22 14.40
CA SER A 101 39.12 11.92 15.69
C SER A 101 38.07 13.05 15.83
N ASP A 102 38.09 13.74 16.99
CA ASP A 102 37.54 15.11 17.21
C ASP A 102 36.02 15.36 17.24
N ASN A 103 35.53 16.43 17.90
CA ASN A 103 35.83 16.90 19.27
C ASN A 103 34.82 17.98 19.72
N ASN A 104 34.61 18.06 21.04
CA ASN A 104 34.31 19.28 21.82
C ASN A 104 32.93 20.01 21.71
N THR A 105 32.57 20.63 22.85
CA THR A 105 31.47 21.60 23.12
C THR A 105 30.00 21.23 22.78
N GLY A 106 28.99 21.54 23.62
CA GLY A 106 29.02 21.96 25.03
C GLY A 106 28.08 23.11 25.40
N ASP A 107 27.39 22.92 26.52
CA ASP A 107 26.83 23.94 27.45
C ASP A 107 25.43 24.55 27.18
N ARG A 108 24.69 24.74 28.29
CA ARG A 108 23.41 25.47 28.56
C ARG A 108 22.13 24.95 27.86
N THR A 109 20.97 24.74 28.50
CA THR A 109 20.27 25.38 29.65
C THR A 109 19.84 26.85 29.35
N GLU A 110 18.74 27.39 29.86
CA GLU A 110 17.77 26.94 30.88
C GLU A 110 16.40 27.65 30.65
N GLU A 111 15.28 27.08 31.14
CA GLU A 111 13.99 27.73 31.54
C GLU A 111 13.25 28.75 30.61
N GLY A 112 11.94 29.04 30.77
CA GLY A 112 10.87 28.43 31.59
C GLY A 112 9.67 29.37 31.82
N ALA A 113 8.42 28.84 31.72
CA ALA A 113 7.10 29.47 32.06
C ALA A 113 6.74 30.84 31.40
N GLY A 114 5.48 31.32 31.34
CA GLY A 114 4.14 30.81 31.64
C GLY A 114 3.11 31.49 30.68
N GLU A 115 1.87 31.00 30.48
CA GLU A 115 0.66 31.30 31.27
C GLU A 115 0.25 32.80 31.35
N THR A 116 -1.00 33.27 31.14
CA THR A 116 -2.28 32.72 30.58
C THR A 116 -3.22 33.93 30.23
N PRO A 117 -4.41 33.78 29.60
CA PRO A 117 -5.11 34.90 28.93
C PRO A 117 -6.36 35.48 29.64
N GLY A 118 -6.84 36.63 29.13
CA GLY A 118 -8.23 37.12 29.20
C GLY A 118 -8.54 37.94 27.92
N THR A 119 -9.58 37.69 27.11
CA THR A 119 -11.05 37.76 27.33
C THR A 119 -11.60 39.17 27.51
N GLY A 120 -12.47 39.60 26.58
CA GLY A 120 -13.21 40.86 26.64
C GLY A 120 -13.92 41.14 25.31
N ALA A 121 -15.25 41.14 25.32
CA ALA A 121 -16.08 41.42 24.14
C ALA A 121 -17.35 42.17 24.54
N GLU A 122 -17.75 43.21 23.80
CA GLU A 122 -19.12 43.74 23.81
C GLU A 122 -19.42 44.70 22.63
N LYS A 123 -20.70 44.93 22.33
CA LYS A 123 -21.19 45.80 21.23
C LYS A 123 -22.68 46.19 21.38
N PRO A 124 -23.00 47.49 21.38
CA PRO A 124 -24.06 48.13 20.56
C PRO A 124 -23.51 49.38 19.82
N ALA A 125 -24.20 50.20 19.02
CA ALA A 125 -25.53 50.24 18.36
C ALA A 125 -25.29 50.74 16.89
N ALA A 126 -26.18 50.90 15.89
CA ALA A 126 -27.62 51.17 15.68
C ALA A 126 -28.01 52.67 15.52
N GLY A 127 -28.63 53.01 14.36
CA GLY A 127 -29.03 54.38 13.93
C GLY A 127 -28.04 55.02 12.93
N THR A 128 -28.43 55.85 11.94
CA THR A 128 -29.74 56.38 11.49
C THR A 128 -29.65 56.75 9.98
N LYS A 129 -30.78 56.93 9.27
CA LYS A 129 -30.83 57.20 7.81
C LYS A 129 -31.74 58.40 7.45
N PRO A 130 -31.31 59.30 6.54
CA PRO A 130 -32.20 60.11 5.69
C PRO A 130 -31.98 59.81 4.18
N ALA A 131 -32.66 60.52 3.27
CA ALA A 131 -32.70 60.22 1.83
C ALA A 131 -32.79 61.46 0.92
N ASN A 132 -32.53 61.25 -0.38
CA ASN A 132 -32.54 62.20 -1.52
C ASN A 132 -31.41 63.27 -1.48
N SER A 133 -30.85 63.75 -2.59
CA SER A 133 -31.40 63.87 -3.96
C SER A 133 -30.37 63.77 -5.11
N GLU A 134 -30.79 63.12 -6.21
CA GLU A 134 -30.55 63.46 -7.64
C GLU A 134 -29.15 63.53 -8.32
N GLN A 135 -29.19 63.26 -9.64
CA GLN A 135 -28.29 63.70 -10.74
C GLN A 135 -26.82 63.24 -10.76
N GLY A 136 -26.63 61.94 -11.04
CA GLY A 136 -26.23 61.47 -12.38
C GLY A 136 -24.83 61.77 -12.96
N ASN A 137 -24.11 60.69 -13.32
CA ASN A 137 -23.33 60.65 -14.56
C ASN A 137 -23.33 59.21 -15.12
N SER A 138 -23.17 59.05 -16.44
CA SER A 138 -23.10 57.76 -17.11
C SER A 138 -21.66 57.23 -17.13
N GLY A 139 -21.47 56.00 -16.64
CA GLY A 139 -20.16 55.34 -16.61
C GLY A 139 -20.31 53.83 -16.71
N LYS A 140 -20.15 53.27 -17.91
CA LYS A 140 -19.91 51.83 -18.07
C LYS A 140 -18.51 51.52 -17.59
N ALA A 141 -18.38 51.05 -16.34
CA ALA A 141 -17.19 50.35 -15.90
C ALA A 141 -17.27 48.91 -16.44
N ASP A 142 -16.54 48.62 -17.53
CA ASP A 142 -16.40 47.26 -18.04
C ASP A 142 -15.57 46.43 -17.06
N HIS A 143 -16.24 45.85 -16.06
CA HIS A 143 -15.67 44.79 -15.22
C HIS A 143 -15.46 43.52 -16.05
N LYS A 144 -14.38 43.53 -16.85
CA LYS A 144 -13.66 42.30 -17.19
C LYS A 144 -13.11 41.70 -15.89
N GLY A 145 -13.97 40.96 -15.19
CA GLY A 145 -13.56 40.04 -14.15
C GLY A 145 -12.55 39.09 -14.76
N THR A 146 -11.27 39.36 -14.51
CA THR A 146 -10.19 38.52 -15.00
C THR A 146 -10.18 37.30 -14.11
N THR A 147 -10.79 36.21 -14.59
CA THR A 147 -10.77 34.93 -13.89
C THR A 147 -9.31 34.60 -13.56
N PRO A 148 -8.96 34.28 -12.30
CA PRO A 148 -7.59 33.90 -11.97
C PRO A 148 -7.21 32.68 -12.80
N THR A 149 -6.35 32.87 -13.80
CA THR A 149 -5.77 31.76 -14.54
C THR A 149 -4.91 30.96 -13.57
N SER A 150 -5.37 29.76 -13.24
CA SER A 150 -4.71 28.89 -12.27
C SER A 150 -3.31 28.56 -12.74
N ASP A 151 -2.32 29.07 -11.99
CA ASP A 151 -0.89 28.80 -12.19
C ASP A 151 -0.63 27.29 -12.16
N PRO A 152 -0.32 26.64 -13.31
CA PRO A 152 -0.26 25.19 -13.38
C PRO A 152 0.87 24.58 -12.54
N SER A 153 1.89 25.38 -12.16
CA SER A 153 2.97 24.92 -11.27
C SER A 153 2.47 24.56 -9.86
N LYS A 154 1.30 25.09 -9.47
CA LYS A 154 0.67 24.85 -8.16
C LYS A 154 -0.29 23.65 -8.14
N ASN A 155 -0.58 23.04 -9.29
CA ASN A 155 -1.38 21.82 -9.33
C ASN A 155 -0.61 20.64 -8.71
N VAL A 156 -1.33 19.76 -8.02
CA VAL A 156 -0.79 18.45 -7.59
C VAL A 156 -0.94 17.45 -8.73
N THR A 157 0.14 16.75 -9.06
CA THR A 157 0.13 15.64 -10.02
C THR A 157 0.04 14.32 -9.28
N ILE A 158 -0.97 13.53 -9.61
CA ILE A 158 -1.29 12.27 -8.92
C ILE A 158 -1.35 11.16 -9.96
N HIS A 159 -0.56 10.11 -9.77
CA HIS A 159 -0.63 8.90 -10.60
C HIS A 159 -1.41 7.79 -9.91
N PHE A 160 -2.35 7.21 -10.64
CA PHE A 160 -3.07 6.00 -10.27
C PHE A 160 -2.64 4.84 -11.16
N VAL A 161 -2.51 3.66 -10.55
CA VAL A 161 -2.21 2.42 -11.27
C VAL A 161 -3.14 1.29 -10.88
N GLY A 162 -3.20 0.30 -11.76
CA GLY A 162 -3.95 -0.95 -11.59
C GLY A 162 -3.52 -1.85 -10.44
N ASP A 163 -4.11 -3.04 -10.46
CA ASP A 163 -4.02 -4.06 -9.43
C ASP A 163 -2.59 -4.63 -9.30
N ILE A 164 -2.10 -4.76 -8.06
CA ILE A 164 -0.73 -5.16 -7.71
C ILE A 164 -0.74 -6.39 -6.81
N GLN A 165 -0.13 -7.50 -7.27
CA GLN A 165 0.27 -8.64 -6.44
C GLN A 165 1.77 -8.92 -6.59
N PHE A 166 2.39 -9.49 -5.55
CA PHE A 166 3.78 -9.95 -5.56
C PHE A 166 3.92 -11.45 -5.27
N SER A 167 2.82 -12.20 -5.45
CA SER A 167 2.65 -13.62 -5.14
C SER A 167 2.74 -14.53 -6.39
N GLY A 168 2.94 -15.83 -6.18
CA GLY A 168 3.00 -16.84 -7.25
C GLY A 168 4.16 -16.60 -8.23
N LYS A 169 3.90 -16.68 -9.53
CA LYS A 169 4.89 -16.42 -10.60
C LYS A 169 5.56 -15.03 -10.51
N VAL A 170 4.92 -14.06 -9.86
CA VAL A 170 5.55 -12.77 -9.58
C VAL A 170 6.63 -12.92 -8.49
N ALA A 171 6.36 -13.67 -7.42
CA ALA A 171 7.35 -13.94 -6.37
C ALA A 171 8.59 -14.66 -6.91
N GLU A 172 8.40 -15.64 -7.80
CA GLU A 172 9.47 -16.36 -8.49
C GLU A 172 10.40 -15.40 -9.27
N LEU A 173 9.82 -14.46 -10.03
CA LEU A 173 10.60 -13.44 -10.75
C LEU A 173 11.24 -12.41 -9.82
N LEU A 174 10.65 -12.10 -8.66
CA LEU A 174 11.18 -11.16 -7.67
C LEU A 174 12.42 -11.70 -6.95
N GLU A 175 12.44 -12.98 -6.57
CA GLU A 175 13.66 -13.60 -6.02
C GLU A 175 14.72 -13.85 -7.11
N LYS A 176 14.32 -14.20 -8.34
CA LYS A 176 15.26 -14.43 -9.46
C LYS A 176 15.92 -13.14 -10.01
N ASN A 177 15.12 -12.11 -10.28
CA ASN A 177 15.56 -10.88 -10.96
C ASN A 177 15.82 -9.72 -9.98
N GLY A 178 15.56 -9.94 -8.68
CA GLY A 178 15.60 -8.92 -7.64
C GLY A 178 14.31 -8.08 -7.57
N TYR A 179 13.97 -7.66 -6.35
CA TYR A 179 12.66 -7.04 -6.04
C TYR A 179 12.36 -5.72 -6.75
N ASN A 180 13.34 -5.06 -7.37
CA ASN A 180 13.12 -3.87 -8.20
C ASN A 180 12.57 -4.20 -9.60
N TYR A 181 12.57 -5.46 -10.03
CA TYR A 181 12.14 -5.91 -11.36
C TYR A 181 10.78 -5.33 -11.81
N PRO A 182 9.70 -5.26 -11.00
CA PRO A 182 8.41 -4.76 -11.46
C PRO A 182 8.41 -3.31 -11.94
N PHE A 183 9.32 -2.51 -11.39
CA PHE A 183 9.35 -1.06 -11.54
C PHE A 183 10.44 -0.58 -12.50
N ALA A 184 11.28 -1.50 -13.00
CA ALA A 184 12.48 -1.21 -13.78
C ALA A 184 12.25 -0.55 -15.16
N LYS A 185 10.99 -0.33 -15.55
CA LYS A 185 10.60 0.31 -16.83
C LYS A 185 9.84 1.63 -16.65
N LEU A 186 9.62 2.09 -15.41
CA LEU A 186 8.82 3.29 -15.09
C LEU A 186 9.59 4.62 -15.20
N GLY A 187 10.92 4.58 -15.31
CA GLY A 187 11.76 5.77 -15.28
C GLY A 187 11.64 6.52 -13.94
N SER A 188 11.52 7.85 -14.00
CA SER A 188 11.33 8.73 -12.84
C SER A 188 9.88 9.16 -12.60
N MET A 189 8.90 8.63 -13.35
CA MET A 189 7.49 9.09 -13.35
C MET A 189 6.85 9.16 -11.95
N PHE A 190 7.17 8.20 -11.07
CA PHE A 190 6.65 8.12 -9.70
C PHE A 190 7.62 8.73 -8.66
N GLN A 191 8.64 9.47 -9.10
CA GLN A 191 9.48 10.33 -8.24
C GLN A 191 9.15 11.81 -8.46
N ASP A 192 8.86 12.18 -9.71
CA ASP A 192 8.66 13.56 -10.18
C ASP A 192 7.24 14.11 -9.93
N ASP A 193 6.28 13.25 -9.58
CA ASP A 193 4.90 13.61 -9.20
C ASP A 193 4.74 13.91 -7.70
N ASP A 194 3.54 14.33 -7.27
CA ASP A 194 3.26 14.63 -5.88
C ASP A 194 2.79 13.39 -5.09
N LEU A 195 2.08 12.46 -5.74
CA LEU A 195 1.44 11.31 -5.07
C LEU A 195 1.19 10.15 -6.03
N THR A 196 1.74 8.96 -5.74
CA THR A 196 1.43 7.73 -6.51
C THR A 196 0.60 6.74 -5.69
N ILE A 197 -0.49 6.23 -6.26
CA ILE A 197 -1.49 5.36 -5.62
C ILE A 197 -1.74 4.11 -6.49
N GLY A 198 -1.93 2.95 -5.86
CA GLY A 198 -2.40 1.72 -6.54
C GLY A 198 -3.28 0.84 -5.64
N ASN A 199 -3.76 -0.30 -6.14
CA ASN A 199 -4.48 -1.30 -5.33
C ASN A 199 -3.54 -2.48 -4.99
N LEU A 200 -3.34 -2.77 -3.70
CA LEU A 200 -2.49 -3.87 -3.25
C LEU A 200 -3.36 -5.10 -2.96
N GLU A 201 -3.49 -5.97 -3.96
CA GLU A 201 -4.44 -7.10 -3.99
C GLU A 201 -3.83 -8.38 -3.41
N THR A 202 -3.12 -8.24 -2.29
CA THR A 202 -2.37 -9.35 -1.67
C THR A 202 -1.99 -8.99 -0.22
N PRO A 203 -2.10 -9.93 0.73
CA PRO A 203 -1.55 -9.73 2.06
C PRO A 203 -0.03 -9.85 2.00
N VAL A 204 0.65 -8.93 2.66
CA VAL A 204 2.10 -8.89 2.79
C VAL A 204 2.48 -9.40 4.17
N THR A 205 2.91 -10.66 4.26
CA THR A 205 3.18 -11.36 5.51
C THR A 205 4.14 -12.53 5.28
N HIS A 206 4.82 -12.97 6.34
CA HIS A 206 5.52 -14.27 6.34
C HIS A 206 4.65 -15.41 6.90
N GLY A 207 3.72 -15.10 7.80
CA GLY A 207 2.85 -16.06 8.48
C GLY A 207 1.43 -16.06 7.93
N GLY A 208 0.46 -16.00 8.83
CA GLY A 208 -0.97 -15.95 8.55
C GLY A 208 -1.59 -17.32 8.22
N THR A 209 -2.90 -17.42 8.48
CA THR A 209 -3.71 -18.62 8.21
C THR A 209 -4.41 -18.47 6.86
N SER A 210 -4.14 -19.38 5.91
CA SER A 210 -4.77 -19.35 4.58
C SER A 210 -6.30 -19.40 4.65
N ALA A 211 -6.95 -18.56 3.84
CA ALA A 211 -8.40 -18.59 3.67
C ALA A 211 -8.88 -19.95 3.14
N ALA A 212 -9.88 -20.53 3.81
CA ALA A 212 -10.53 -21.75 3.36
C ALA A 212 -11.42 -21.48 2.12
N ASP A 213 -11.72 -22.56 1.37
CA ASP A 213 -12.71 -22.61 0.30
C ASP A 213 -12.58 -21.57 -0.83
N LYS A 214 -11.37 -21.00 -1.00
CA LYS A 214 -11.06 -20.00 -2.04
C LYS A 214 -10.05 -20.54 -3.06
N THR A 215 -10.36 -20.45 -4.34
CA THR A 215 -9.54 -20.95 -5.47
C THR A 215 -8.16 -20.31 -5.56
N TYR A 216 -8.05 -19.01 -5.22
CA TYR A 216 -6.82 -18.25 -5.28
C TYR A 216 -6.55 -17.59 -3.93
N VAL A 217 -5.49 -18.04 -3.26
CA VAL A 217 -5.07 -17.56 -1.94
C VAL A 217 -3.65 -17.04 -2.07
N TYR A 218 -3.46 -15.74 -1.90
CA TYR A 218 -2.18 -15.06 -2.11
C TYR A 218 -1.45 -14.75 -0.80
N LYS A 219 -0.12 -14.79 -0.86
CA LYS A 219 0.79 -14.27 0.15
C LYS A 219 1.99 -13.62 -0.56
N SER A 220 2.30 -12.39 -0.19
CA SER A 220 3.38 -11.60 -0.76
C SER A 220 4.50 -11.32 0.25
N SER A 221 5.74 -11.36 -0.22
CA SER A 221 6.93 -11.14 0.60
C SER A 221 7.06 -9.67 1.04
N PRO A 222 7.27 -9.37 2.35
CA PRO A 222 7.57 -8.02 2.84
C PRO A 222 8.79 -7.35 2.22
N LYS A 223 9.67 -8.09 1.53
CA LYS A 223 10.76 -7.50 0.71
C LYS A 223 10.21 -6.61 -0.42
N ALA A 224 9.04 -6.93 -0.98
CA ALA A 224 8.46 -6.20 -2.12
C ALA A 224 8.06 -4.76 -1.80
N LEU A 225 7.58 -4.50 -0.58
CA LEU A 225 7.22 -3.14 -0.15
C LEU A 225 8.45 -2.21 -0.04
N GLN A 226 9.66 -2.74 0.13
CA GLN A 226 10.88 -1.92 0.05
C GLN A 226 11.08 -1.38 -1.38
N ALA A 227 10.90 -2.23 -2.39
CA ALA A 227 11.05 -1.85 -3.80
C ALA A 227 9.89 -0.94 -4.25
N MET A 228 8.65 -1.24 -3.85
CA MET A 228 7.47 -0.41 -4.12
C MET A 228 7.63 1.00 -3.53
N ALA A 229 8.09 1.11 -2.27
CA ALA A 229 8.36 2.39 -1.61
C ALA A 229 9.66 3.09 -2.07
N ALA A 230 10.47 2.44 -2.91
CA ALA A 230 11.61 3.03 -3.60
C ALA A 230 11.24 3.49 -5.03
N ALA A 231 10.35 2.75 -5.70
CA ALA A 231 9.82 3.10 -7.02
C ALA A 231 8.99 4.38 -7.02
N GLY A 232 8.29 4.69 -5.92
CA GLY A 232 7.62 5.98 -5.74
C GLY A 232 6.32 5.97 -4.92
N PHE A 233 5.72 4.78 -4.76
CA PHE A 233 4.38 4.62 -4.19
C PHE A 233 4.21 5.32 -2.84
N ASP A 234 3.17 6.15 -2.76
CA ASP A 234 2.81 6.89 -1.56
C ASP A 234 1.73 6.19 -0.74
N ALA A 235 0.77 5.55 -1.41
CA ALA A 235 -0.37 4.92 -0.79
C ALA A 235 -0.87 3.69 -1.57
N VAL A 236 -1.63 2.82 -0.89
CA VAL A 236 -2.36 1.71 -1.49
C VAL A 236 -3.81 1.64 -0.99
N ASN A 237 -4.73 1.24 -1.86
CA ASN A 237 -5.99 0.66 -1.42
C ASN A 237 -5.76 -0.77 -0.92
N LEU A 238 -6.38 -1.11 0.21
CA LEU A 238 -6.44 -2.47 0.77
C LEU A 238 -7.86 -3.04 0.78
N ALA A 239 -8.88 -2.25 0.45
CA ALA A 239 -10.24 -2.76 0.33
C ALA A 239 -10.37 -3.57 -0.97
N ASN A 240 -10.09 -4.86 -0.91
CA ASN A 240 -10.23 -5.80 -2.02
C ASN A 240 -10.58 -7.22 -1.52
N ASN A 241 -10.83 -8.12 -2.46
CA ASN A 241 -11.21 -9.51 -2.22
C ASN A 241 -10.04 -10.43 -1.81
N HIS A 242 -8.80 -9.92 -1.68
CA HIS A 242 -7.60 -10.73 -1.40
C HIS A 242 -6.86 -10.34 -0.10
N ILE A 243 -7.08 -9.16 0.48
CA ILE A 243 -6.31 -8.68 1.66
C ILE A 243 -6.36 -9.59 2.91
N LEU A 244 -7.41 -10.41 3.05
CA LEU A 244 -7.59 -11.36 4.16
C LEU A 244 -7.30 -12.82 3.76
N ASP A 245 -6.63 -13.05 2.62
CA ASP A 245 -6.22 -14.38 2.15
C ASP A 245 -5.32 -15.14 3.12
N GLN A 246 -4.65 -14.44 4.04
CA GLN A 246 -3.83 -15.02 5.12
C GLN A 246 -4.42 -14.69 6.50
N GLY A 247 -5.74 -14.51 6.55
CA GLY A 247 -6.51 -14.20 7.75
C GLY A 247 -6.26 -12.80 8.29
N VAL A 248 -6.82 -12.53 9.47
CA VAL A 248 -6.60 -11.25 10.19
C VAL A 248 -5.13 -11.04 10.52
N GLU A 249 -4.37 -12.10 10.80
CA GLU A 249 -2.91 -12.06 10.98
C GLU A 249 -2.20 -11.47 9.75
N GLY A 250 -2.54 -11.93 8.55
CA GLY A 250 -2.01 -11.40 7.30
C GLY A 250 -2.35 -9.93 7.07
N LEU A 251 -3.56 -9.49 7.44
CA LEU A 251 -3.94 -8.08 7.43
C LEU A 251 -3.10 -7.26 8.43
N VAL A 252 -2.99 -7.72 9.68
CA VAL A 252 -2.18 -7.06 10.75
C VAL A 252 -0.73 -6.87 10.29
N ASP A 253 -0.11 -7.92 9.76
CA ASP A 253 1.24 -7.87 9.18
C ASP A 253 1.31 -6.85 8.05
N THR A 254 0.35 -6.87 7.11
CA THR A 254 0.31 -5.94 5.96
C THR A 254 0.28 -4.48 6.41
N LEU A 255 -0.61 -4.14 7.36
CA LEU A 255 -0.70 -2.79 7.95
C LEU A 255 0.62 -2.39 8.62
N SER A 256 1.26 -3.32 9.33
CA SER A 256 2.55 -3.11 10.01
C SER A 256 3.68 -2.85 9.02
N TYR A 257 3.84 -3.69 7.98
CA TYR A 257 4.92 -3.52 6.99
C TYR A 257 4.72 -2.27 6.11
N LEU A 258 3.49 -1.93 5.70
CA LEU A 258 3.22 -0.70 4.95
C LEU A 258 3.67 0.53 5.74
N LYS A 259 3.32 0.59 7.03
CA LYS A 259 3.78 1.60 7.99
C LYS A 259 5.31 1.64 8.13
N ASP A 260 5.97 0.48 8.24
CA ASP A 260 7.44 0.39 8.39
C ASP A 260 8.19 0.85 7.12
N TYR A 261 7.63 0.62 5.93
CA TYR A 261 8.15 1.13 4.65
C TYR A 261 7.67 2.55 4.28
N GLY A 262 6.76 3.12 5.07
CA GLY A 262 6.22 4.47 4.89
C GLY A 262 5.26 4.62 3.70
N ILE A 263 4.58 3.54 3.30
CA ILE A 263 3.46 3.54 2.36
C ILE A 263 2.17 3.70 3.18
N ALA A 264 1.30 4.62 2.79
CA ALA A 264 -0.01 4.79 3.41
C ALA A 264 -1.00 3.70 2.96
N HIS A 265 -2.02 3.44 3.75
CA HIS A 265 -3.12 2.55 3.36
C HIS A 265 -4.48 3.19 3.64
N THR A 266 -5.51 2.65 2.98
CA THR A 266 -6.92 2.95 3.22
C THR A 266 -7.75 1.69 2.95
N GLY A 267 -8.98 1.63 3.48
CA GLY A 267 -9.96 0.60 3.11
C GLY A 267 -9.82 -0.74 3.84
N ALA A 268 -8.82 -0.90 4.70
CA ALA A 268 -8.75 -1.97 5.69
C ALA A 268 -8.06 -1.48 6.97
N GLY A 269 -8.46 -2.05 8.11
CA GLY A 269 -7.99 -1.65 9.44
C GLY A 269 -8.35 -2.66 10.54
N MET A 270 -7.95 -2.38 11.78
CA MET A 270 -8.18 -3.25 12.94
C MET A 270 -9.63 -3.27 13.44
N ASN A 271 -10.43 -2.30 12.99
CA ASN A 271 -11.83 -2.09 13.35
C ASN A 271 -12.53 -1.30 12.24
N ALA A 272 -13.83 -1.08 12.38
CA ALA A 272 -14.63 -0.39 11.38
C ALA A 272 -14.39 1.13 11.30
N GLU A 273 -13.75 1.74 12.30
CA GLU A 273 -13.36 3.16 12.24
C GLU A 273 -12.13 3.32 11.35
N GLU A 274 -11.05 2.62 11.67
CA GLU A 274 -9.80 2.58 10.90
C GLU A 274 -10.00 2.17 9.44
N ALA A 275 -10.83 1.14 9.17
CA ALA A 275 -11.02 0.66 7.81
C ALA A 275 -11.65 1.73 6.88
N TYR A 276 -12.48 2.63 7.45
CA TYR A 276 -13.12 3.74 6.72
C TYR A 276 -12.38 5.08 6.94
N GLU A 277 -11.24 5.12 7.65
CA GLU A 277 -10.46 6.35 7.85
C GLU A 277 -9.74 6.78 6.56
N PRO A 278 -9.84 8.05 6.13
CA PRO A 278 -9.08 8.54 4.98
C PRO A 278 -7.58 8.67 5.26
N ALA A 279 -6.74 8.17 4.36
CA ALA A 279 -5.32 8.51 4.35
C ALA A 279 -5.14 9.98 3.94
N TYR A 280 -4.71 10.83 4.88
CA TYR A 280 -4.47 12.25 4.63
C TYR A 280 -3.02 12.56 4.24
N PHE A 281 -2.83 13.33 3.16
CA PHE A 281 -1.55 13.85 2.68
C PHE A 281 -1.60 15.38 2.62
N GLU A 282 -0.42 16.01 2.61
CA GLU A 282 -0.28 17.41 2.20
C GLU A 282 0.77 17.49 1.09
N ARG A 283 0.43 18.18 -0.01
CA ARG A 283 1.26 18.35 -1.22
C ARG A 283 1.00 19.74 -1.79
N LYS A 284 2.06 20.52 -2.07
CA LYS A 284 1.96 21.93 -2.54
C LYS A 284 1.01 22.82 -1.69
N GLY A 285 0.92 22.53 -0.38
CA GLY A 285 0.00 23.19 0.56
C GLY A 285 -1.48 22.81 0.41
N MET A 286 -1.81 21.86 -0.47
CA MET A 286 -3.14 21.25 -0.61
C MET A 286 -3.21 20.00 0.28
N LYS A 287 -4.29 19.87 1.05
CA LYS A 287 -4.60 18.69 1.85
C LYS A 287 -5.47 17.74 1.03
N ILE A 288 -4.97 16.52 0.84
CA ILE A 288 -5.60 15.47 0.03
C ILE A 288 -6.06 14.36 0.96
N ALA A 289 -7.28 13.85 0.77
CA ALA A 289 -7.80 12.66 1.43
C ALA A 289 -7.98 11.52 0.43
N LEU A 290 -7.49 10.33 0.76
CA LEU A 290 -7.72 9.10 0.00
C LEU A 290 -8.54 8.13 0.84
N LEU A 291 -9.70 7.72 0.32
CA LEU A 291 -10.54 6.66 0.86
C LEU A 291 -10.46 5.41 -0.02
N GLY A 292 -10.82 4.25 0.53
CA GLY A 292 -10.70 2.95 -0.13
C GLY A 292 -11.89 2.07 0.21
N PHE A 293 -12.58 1.51 -0.78
CA PHE A 293 -13.76 0.67 -0.58
C PHE A 293 -13.75 -0.57 -1.47
N SER A 294 -14.44 -1.64 -1.04
CA SER A 294 -14.66 -2.83 -1.86
C SER A 294 -16.14 -3.12 -2.05
N ARG A 295 -16.51 -3.56 -3.25
CA ARG A 295 -17.78 -4.23 -3.52
C ARG A 295 -17.59 -5.70 -3.93
N VAL A 296 -16.45 -6.27 -3.56
CA VAL A 296 -16.08 -7.68 -3.76
C VAL A 296 -15.46 -8.19 -2.46
N VAL A 297 -16.29 -8.77 -1.59
CA VAL A 297 -15.87 -9.30 -0.29
C VAL A 297 -16.32 -10.77 -0.21
N PRO A 298 -15.40 -11.75 -0.23
CA PRO A 298 -15.74 -13.18 -0.38
C PRO A 298 -16.73 -13.73 0.65
N VAL A 299 -16.62 -13.30 1.92
CA VAL A 299 -17.53 -13.71 3.00
C VAL A 299 -17.81 -12.54 3.94
N ALA A 300 -19.02 -12.48 4.51
CA ALA A 300 -19.47 -11.33 5.31
C ALA A 300 -18.61 -11.03 6.56
N SER A 301 -17.90 -12.02 7.09
CA SER A 301 -16.97 -11.85 8.22
C SER A 301 -15.74 -11.01 7.88
N TRP A 302 -15.39 -10.86 6.60
CA TRP A 302 -14.25 -10.05 6.14
C TRP A 302 -14.54 -8.53 6.13
N LYS A 303 -15.80 -8.12 6.25
CA LYS A 303 -16.18 -6.73 6.51
C LYS A 303 -15.65 -6.30 7.88
N ALA A 304 -15.00 -5.13 7.96
CA ALA A 304 -14.71 -4.48 9.24
C ALA A 304 -16.02 -3.98 9.88
N ASP A 305 -16.27 -4.39 11.12
CA ASP A 305 -17.56 -4.13 11.80
C ASP A 305 -17.37 -4.09 13.32
N GLY A 306 -17.84 -3.02 13.96
CA GLY A 306 -17.45 -2.69 15.34
C GLY A 306 -15.93 -2.78 15.52
N ASN A 307 -15.48 -3.60 16.46
CA ASN A 307 -14.07 -3.87 16.75
C ASN A 307 -13.47 -5.03 15.93
N ARG A 308 -14.14 -5.53 14.89
CA ARG A 308 -13.62 -6.59 14.00
C ARG A 308 -12.76 -5.97 12.90
N ALA A 309 -11.51 -6.44 12.80
CA ALA A 309 -10.60 -6.10 11.72
C ALA A 309 -11.10 -6.61 10.36
N GLY A 310 -10.84 -5.86 9.29
CA GLY A 310 -11.21 -6.26 7.94
C GLY A 310 -11.30 -5.09 6.95
N VAL A 311 -12.13 -5.30 5.92
CA VAL A 311 -12.32 -4.42 4.76
C VAL A 311 -13.47 -3.43 4.96
N ALA A 312 -13.30 -2.20 4.51
CA ALA A 312 -14.38 -1.25 4.28
C ALA A 312 -15.15 -1.61 3.00
N GLU A 313 -16.39 -2.08 3.16
CA GLU A 313 -17.25 -2.47 2.05
C GLU A 313 -18.29 -1.39 1.69
N ALA A 314 -18.76 -1.44 0.44
CA ALA A 314 -19.73 -0.52 -0.14
C ALA A 314 -20.81 -1.24 -0.99
N TYR A 315 -21.25 -2.44 -0.58
CA TYR A 315 -22.51 -3.00 -1.06
C TYR A 315 -23.68 -2.08 -0.64
N ASP A 316 -23.67 -1.65 0.62
CA ASP A 316 -24.40 -0.48 1.11
C ASP A 316 -23.45 0.74 1.12
N PRO A 317 -23.70 1.79 0.30
CA PRO A 317 -22.84 2.97 0.26
C PRO A 317 -22.96 3.87 1.49
N THR A 318 -23.94 3.68 2.38
CA THR A 318 -24.27 4.66 3.45
C THR A 318 -23.07 5.04 4.31
N ARG A 319 -22.27 4.05 4.76
CA ARG A 319 -21.06 4.31 5.58
C ARG A 319 -19.92 4.91 4.76
N ALA A 320 -19.75 4.49 3.51
CA ALA A 320 -18.75 5.03 2.60
C ALA A 320 -19.05 6.50 2.26
N ALA A 321 -20.29 6.84 1.92
CA ALA A 321 -20.76 8.19 1.65
C ALA A 321 -20.57 9.12 2.88
N ALA A 322 -20.90 8.65 4.09
CA ALA A 322 -20.66 9.42 5.31
C ALA A 322 -19.16 9.70 5.54
N ALA A 323 -18.28 8.73 5.27
CA ALA A 323 -16.83 8.92 5.35
C ALA A 323 -16.30 9.91 4.30
N ILE A 324 -16.79 9.86 3.05
CA ILE A 324 -16.46 10.83 1.99
C ILE A 324 -16.92 12.25 2.38
N GLN A 325 -18.15 12.40 2.87
CA GLN A 325 -18.69 13.69 3.33
C GLN A 325 -17.87 14.28 4.48
N GLU A 326 -17.43 13.45 5.43
CA GLU A 326 -16.57 13.89 6.54
C GLU A 326 -15.14 14.20 6.09
N ALA A 327 -14.62 13.49 5.08
CA ALA A 327 -13.35 13.80 4.45
C ALA A 327 -13.38 15.14 3.69
N LYS A 328 -14.49 15.45 2.98
CA LYS A 328 -14.62 16.68 2.19
C LYS A 328 -14.73 17.94 3.05
N LYS A 329 -15.19 17.84 4.30
CA LYS A 329 -15.09 18.92 5.31
C LYS A 329 -13.64 19.20 5.75
N LYS A 330 -12.71 18.27 5.49
CA LYS A 330 -11.37 18.22 6.07
C LYS A 330 -10.23 18.29 5.05
N ALA A 331 -10.49 18.25 3.75
CA ALA A 331 -9.50 18.23 2.68
C ALA A 331 -9.95 19.07 1.47
N ASP A 332 -9.01 19.69 0.77
CA ASP A 332 -9.30 20.41 -0.49
C ASP A 332 -9.77 19.40 -1.56
N LEU A 333 -9.04 18.28 -1.67
CA LEU A 333 -9.23 17.21 -2.66
C LEU A 333 -9.55 15.87 -1.97
N VAL A 334 -10.62 15.20 -2.39
CA VAL A 334 -11.04 13.88 -1.91
C VAL A 334 -11.01 12.87 -3.05
N ILE A 335 -10.34 11.75 -2.82
CA ILE A 335 -10.10 10.68 -3.79
C ILE A 335 -10.70 9.39 -3.22
N VAL A 336 -11.43 8.63 -4.04
CA VAL A 336 -11.94 7.31 -3.69
C VAL A 336 -11.32 6.26 -4.61
N ALA A 337 -10.52 5.37 -4.04
CA ALA A 337 -10.14 4.12 -4.70
C ALA A 337 -11.19 3.05 -4.39
N VAL A 338 -11.57 2.22 -5.37
CA VAL A 338 -12.64 1.23 -5.17
C VAL A 338 -12.46 -0.06 -5.98
N HIS A 339 -12.64 -1.20 -5.34
CA HIS A 339 -12.46 -2.55 -5.92
C HIS A 339 -13.83 -3.18 -6.22
N TRP A 340 -14.24 -3.27 -7.49
CA TRP A 340 -15.65 -3.49 -7.86
C TRP A 340 -15.89 -4.07 -9.25
N GLY A 341 -17.15 -4.36 -9.59
CA GLY A 341 -17.53 -4.81 -10.94
C GLY A 341 -17.52 -6.33 -11.08
N VAL A 342 -17.01 -6.83 -12.20
CA VAL A 342 -16.91 -8.26 -12.54
C VAL A 342 -15.58 -8.49 -13.25
N GLU A 343 -14.85 -9.53 -12.86
CA GLU A 343 -13.63 -9.95 -13.55
C GLU A 343 -13.81 -10.04 -15.07
N ARG A 344 -12.83 -9.51 -15.81
CA ARG A 344 -12.66 -9.66 -17.26
C ARG A 344 -13.79 -9.07 -18.12
N VAL A 345 -14.64 -8.21 -17.55
CA VAL A 345 -15.67 -7.45 -18.26
C VAL A 345 -15.23 -5.99 -18.44
N SER A 346 -15.09 -5.52 -19.68
CA SER A 346 -14.59 -4.18 -20.01
C SER A 346 -15.65 -3.06 -19.98
N THR A 347 -16.93 -3.39 -19.77
CA THR A 347 -18.02 -2.42 -19.59
C THR A 347 -18.40 -2.35 -18.11
N PRO A 348 -18.48 -1.16 -17.48
CA PRO A 348 -18.92 -1.04 -16.10
C PRO A 348 -20.38 -1.48 -15.95
N ASN A 349 -20.69 -2.16 -14.85
CA ASN A 349 -22.07 -2.56 -14.53
C ASN A 349 -22.84 -1.46 -13.78
N ALA A 350 -24.17 -1.60 -13.72
CA ALA A 350 -25.05 -0.59 -13.14
C ALA A 350 -24.74 -0.24 -11.67
N ASP A 351 -24.20 -1.17 -10.89
CA ASP A 351 -23.77 -0.90 -9.51
C ASP A 351 -22.47 -0.11 -9.44
N GLN A 352 -21.52 -0.32 -10.37
CA GLN A 352 -20.32 0.52 -10.45
C GLN A 352 -20.71 1.97 -10.73
N THR A 353 -21.56 2.22 -11.72
CA THR A 353 -22.04 3.59 -12.04
C THR A 353 -22.84 4.20 -10.90
N ARG A 354 -23.78 3.45 -10.29
CA ARG A 354 -24.56 3.89 -9.13
C ARG A 354 -23.66 4.28 -7.95
N LEU A 355 -22.62 3.49 -7.66
CA LEU A 355 -21.69 3.78 -6.57
C LEU A 355 -20.74 4.94 -6.92
N ALA A 356 -20.24 5.02 -8.15
CA ALA A 356 -19.41 6.13 -8.62
C ALA A 356 -20.12 7.48 -8.48
N HIS A 357 -21.37 7.56 -8.96
CA HIS A 357 -22.21 8.75 -8.85
C HIS A 357 -22.51 9.09 -7.38
N ALA A 358 -22.83 8.09 -6.56
CA ALA A 358 -23.08 8.29 -5.12
C ALA A 358 -21.82 8.77 -4.36
N PHE A 359 -20.62 8.36 -4.76
CA PHE A 359 -19.37 8.84 -4.18
C PHE A 359 -19.05 10.28 -4.59
N VAL A 360 -19.27 10.65 -5.86
CA VAL A 360 -19.13 12.05 -6.30
C VAL A 360 -20.15 12.95 -5.59
N ASP A 361 -21.41 12.50 -5.47
CA ASP A 361 -22.47 13.23 -4.75
C ASP A 361 -22.24 13.31 -3.23
N ALA A 362 -21.49 12.38 -2.65
CA ALA A 362 -20.99 12.46 -1.28
C ALA A 362 -19.80 13.43 -1.12
N GLY A 363 -19.20 13.91 -2.21
CA GLY A 363 -18.11 14.90 -2.21
C GLY A 363 -16.76 14.39 -2.69
N ALA A 364 -16.67 13.21 -3.32
CA ALA A 364 -15.45 12.75 -3.97
C ALA A 364 -15.15 13.57 -5.24
N ASP A 365 -13.90 13.99 -5.42
CA ASP A 365 -13.45 14.75 -6.59
C ASP A 365 -12.86 13.86 -7.69
N LEU A 366 -12.38 12.67 -7.31
CA LEU A 366 -11.88 11.61 -8.19
C LEU A 366 -12.37 10.25 -7.67
N VAL A 367 -12.86 9.38 -8.57
CA VAL A 367 -13.19 7.98 -8.27
C VAL A 367 -12.41 7.06 -9.21
N ILE A 368 -11.65 6.12 -8.65
CA ILE A 368 -10.68 5.29 -9.37
C ILE A 368 -10.94 3.81 -9.04
N GLY A 369 -11.33 3.03 -10.04
CA GLY A 369 -11.71 1.63 -9.92
C GLY A 369 -10.59 0.62 -10.19
N GLY A 370 -10.66 -0.54 -9.56
CA GLY A 370 -9.92 -1.79 -9.85
C GLY A 370 -10.82 -3.02 -9.66
N HIS A 371 -10.25 -4.23 -9.77
CA HIS A 371 -10.88 -5.58 -9.78
C HIS A 371 -11.18 -6.24 -11.14
N PRO A 372 -11.71 -5.58 -12.19
CA PRO A 372 -12.01 -6.27 -13.44
C PRO A 372 -10.79 -6.89 -14.14
N HIS A 373 -9.56 -6.59 -13.68
CA HIS A 373 -8.28 -7.01 -14.28
C HIS A 373 -8.09 -6.59 -15.75
N VAL A 374 -9.04 -5.81 -16.30
CA VAL A 374 -9.07 -5.21 -17.64
C VAL A 374 -9.43 -3.74 -17.49
N LEU A 375 -9.05 -2.92 -18.47
CA LEU A 375 -9.46 -1.51 -18.51
C LEU A 375 -10.97 -1.37 -18.72
N GLN A 376 -11.57 -0.37 -18.05
CA GLN A 376 -12.93 0.10 -18.29
C GLN A 376 -12.89 1.63 -18.52
N GLY A 377 -14.00 2.19 -19.01
CA GLY A 377 -14.08 3.59 -19.44
C GLY A 377 -13.79 4.67 -18.40
N LEU A 378 -13.58 5.88 -18.91
CA LEU A 378 -13.68 7.13 -18.18
C LEU A 378 -15.11 7.71 -18.28
N GLU A 379 -15.54 8.41 -17.23
CA GLU A 379 -16.73 9.26 -17.23
C GLU A 379 -16.40 10.61 -16.56
N TYR A 380 -17.02 11.69 -17.03
CA TYR A 380 -16.94 13.01 -16.42
C TYR A 380 -18.30 13.41 -15.83
N TYR A 381 -18.51 13.08 -14.57
CA TYR A 381 -19.79 13.24 -13.88
C TYR A 381 -19.77 14.48 -12.98
N LYS A 382 -20.72 15.41 -13.18
CA LYS A 382 -20.87 16.66 -12.40
C LYS A 382 -19.56 17.47 -12.21
N GLY A 383 -18.68 17.43 -13.21
CA GLY A 383 -17.39 18.13 -13.19
C GLY A 383 -16.23 17.35 -12.56
N LYS A 384 -16.42 16.07 -12.21
CA LYS A 384 -15.45 15.20 -11.55
C LYS A 384 -15.17 13.94 -12.40
N TRP A 385 -13.97 13.38 -12.27
CA TRP A 385 -13.55 12.22 -13.07
C TRP A 385 -13.82 10.90 -12.35
N ILE A 386 -14.38 9.95 -13.10
CA ILE A 386 -14.51 8.55 -12.74
C ILE A 386 -13.66 7.75 -13.73
N ALA A 387 -12.78 6.88 -13.24
CA ALA A 387 -12.14 5.83 -14.03
C ALA A 387 -12.65 4.48 -13.53
N TYR A 388 -13.40 3.74 -14.35
CA TYR A 388 -14.15 2.58 -13.86
C TYR A 388 -13.30 1.35 -13.54
N SER A 389 -12.17 1.17 -14.24
CA SER A 389 -11.15 0.17 -13.93
C SER A 389 -9.82 0.57 -14.56
N THR A 390 -8.77 0.62 -13.74
CA THR A 390 -7.39 0.83 -14.17
C THR A 390 -6.69 -0.44 -14.66
N GLY A 391 -7.34 -1.61 -14.60
CA GLY A 391 -6.78 -2.90 -15.01
C GLY A 391 -5.71 -3.45 -14.05
N ASN A 392 -4.90 -4.40 -14.51
CA ASN A 392 -3.72 -4.92 -13.78
C ASN A 392 -2.53 -3.96 -13.89
N PHE A 393 -1.60 -3.91 -12.93
CA PHE A 393 -0.32 -3.19 -13.10
C PHE A 393 0.88 -4.10 -12.89
N ILE A 394 1.02 -4.68 -11.69
CA ILE A 394 2.03 -5.71 -11.39
C ILE A 394 1.28 -7.00 -11.06
N PHE A 395 1.13 -7.89 -12.04
CA PHE A 395 0.25 -9.05 -11.88
C PHE A 395 0.82 -10.29 -12.58
N THR A 396 0.20 -11.45 -12.34
CA THR A 396 0.43 -12.63 -13.18
C THR A 396 -0.24 -12.44 -14.54
N ARG A 397 0.36 -12.91 -15.63
CA ARG A 397 -0.36 -13.00 -16.91
C ARG A 397 -1.42 -14.10 -16.85
N SER A 398 -2.65 -13.77 -17.26
CA SER A 398 -3.70 -14.76 -17.59
C SER A 398 -3.64 -15.13 -19.08
N THR A 399 -4.50 -16.06 -19.51
CA THR A 399 -4.69 -16.40 -20.94
C THR A 399 -5.59 -15.42 -21.70
N ASN A 400 -6.17 -14.41 -21.03
CA ASN A 400 -6.98 -13.35 -21.68
C ASN A 400 -6.10 -12.11 -21.93
N GLU A 401 -5.86 -11.77 -23.20
CA GLU A 401 -4.97 -10.68 -23.61
C GLU A 401 -5.47 -9.29 -23.19
N GLU A 402 -6.78 -9.08 -22.99
CA GLU A 402 -7.31 -7.83 -22.44
C GLU A 402 -6.79 -7.58 -21.00
N THR A 403 -6.39 -8.62 -20.28
CA THR A 403 -5.79 -8.49 -18.92
C THR A 403 -4.33 -8.08 -18.93
N TRP A 404 -3.70 -8.02 -20.10
CA TRP A 404 -2.34 -7.51 -20.29
C TRP A 404 -2.34 -6.00 -20.63
N LYS A 405 -3.50 -5.42 -20.96
CA LYS A 405 -3.65 -3.99 -21.26
C LYS A 405 -3.86 -3.19 -19.98
N THR A 406 -3.12 -2.10 -19.82
CA THR A 406 -3.23 -1.23 -18.63
C THR A 406 -2.83 0.20 -18.94
N ALA A 407 -2.97 1.09 -17.97
CA ALA A 407 -2.46 2.45 -18.06
C ALA A 407 -2.09 3.00 -16.69
N VAL A 408 -1.16 3.96 -16.68
CA VAL A 408 -1.07 4.92 -15.58
C VAL A 408 -2.08 6.02 -15.86
N PHE A 409 -2.96 6.30 -14.90
CA PHE A 409 -3.94 7.39 -14.99
C PHE A 409 -3.38 8.57 -14.20
N GLN A 410 -3.01 9.64 -14.91
CA GLN A 410 -2.46 10.86 -14.34
C GLN A 410 -3.58 11.90 -14.16
N ALA A 411 -3.84 12.30 -12.92
CA ALA A 411 -4.62 13.49 -12.61
C ALA A 411 -3.69 14.69 -12.36
N SER A 412 -4.09 15.89 -12.79
CA SER A 412 -3.48 17.15 -12.37
C SER A 412 -4.57 18.07 -11.82
N CYS A 413 -4.54 18.34 -10.52
CA CYS A 413 -5.63 18.98 -9.78
C CYS A 413 -5.23 20.34 -9.20
N SER A 414 -6.10 21.34 -9.34
CA SER A 414 -5.98 22.64 -8.68
C SER A 414 -6.52 22.60 -7.23
N ARG A 415 -6.32 23.68 -6.47
CA ARG A 415 -6.86 23.83 -5.10
C ARG A 415 -8.39 23.76 -5.03
N ASP A 416 -9.08 24.18 -6.09
CA ASP A 416 -10.54 24.15 -6.19
C ASP A 416 -11.07 22.75 -6.57
N ALA A 417 -10.19 21.74 -6.54
CA ALA A 417 -10.43 20.37 -6.95
C ALA A 417 -11.00 20.24 -8.39
N ALA A 418 -10.61 21.16 -9.27
CA ALA A 418 -10.74 20.97 -10.72
C ALA A 418 -9.53 20.17 -11.21
N CYS A 419 -9.77 19.03 -11.84
CA CYS A 419 -8.72 18.10 -12.27
C CYS A 419 -8.81 17.85 -13.77
N SER A 420 -7.66 17.84 -14.47
CA SER A 420 -7.53 17.18 -15.77
C SER A 420 -7.19 15.70 -15.57
N MET A 421 -7.65 14.83 -16.48
CA MET A 421 -7.29 13.40 -16.50
C MET A 421 -6.50 13.07 -17.76
N LYS A 422 -5.49 12.22 -17.64
CA LYS A 422 -4.65 11.74 -18.74
C LYS A 422 -4.39 10.24 -18.59
N VAL A 423 -4.56 9.49 -19.68
CA VAL A 423 -4.25 8.06 -19.75
C VAL A 423 -2.87 7.91 -20.38
N ILE A 424 -1.97 7.15 -19.73
CA ILE A 424 -0.64 6.82 -20.23
C ILE A 424 -0.58 5.31 -20.49
N PRO A 425 -0.60 4.84 -21.75
CA PRO A 425 -0.62 3.42 -22.08
C PRO A 425 0.55 2.58 -21.57
N TYR A 426 0.25 1.43 -20.98
CA TYR A 426 1.20 0.44 -20.47
C TYR A 426 0.72 -0.99 -20.75
N GLU A 427 1.65 -1.94 -20.73
CA GLU A 427 1.38 -3.36 -20.75
C GLU A 427 1.70 -3.97 -19.37
N ALA A 428 0.76 -4.75 -18.83
CA ALA A 428 0.95 -5.61 -17.67
C ALA A 428 1.64 -6.92 -18.13
N ALA A 429 2.94 -6.83 -18.40
CA ALA A 429 3.79 -7.99 -18.59
C ALA A 429 3.94 -8.77 -17.27
N LEU A 430 4.44 -10.02 -17.34
CA LEU A 430 4.51 -10.91 -16.18
C LEU A 430 5.35 -10.30 -15.05
N GLY A 431 4.67 -9.83 -14.00
CA GLY A 431 5.27 -9.15 -12.85
C GLY A 431 5.94 -7.79 -13.15
N GLN A 432 5.67 -7.13 -14.29
CA GLN A 432 6.30 -5.86 -14.68
C GLN A 432 5.38 -5.00 -15.56
N ALA A 433 5.23 -3.72 -15.23
CA ALA A 433 4.56 -2.76 -16.10
C ALA A 433 5.55 -2.21 -17.15
N VAL A 434 5.22 -2.29 -18.44
CA VAL A 434 6.07 -1.85 -19.56
C VAL A 434 5.38 -0.73 -20.34
N PRO A 435 6.01 0.43 -20.61
CA PRO A 435 5.38 1.50 -21.39
C PRO A 435 5.01 1.04 -22.81
N MET A 436 3.78 1.31 -23.26
CA MET A 436 3.41 1.13 -24.66
C MET A 436 3.85 2.34 -25.48
N LEU A 437 4.46 2.09 -26.64
CA LEU A 437 4.94 3.10 -27.58
C LEU A 437 4.20 3.01 -28.92
N ASP A 438 4.36 4.04 -29.76
CA ASP A 438 3.94 4.08 -31.16
C ASP A 438 2.51 3.58 -31.40
N ASP A 439 2.32 2.59 -32.29
CA ASP A 439 1.00 2.05 -32.60
C ASP A 439 0.31 1.34 -31.42
N ALA A 440 1.07 0.71 -30.52
CA ALA A 440 0.48 0.08 -29.32
C ALA A 440 -0.10 1.13 -28.37
N ASN A 441 0.58 2.26 -28.23
CA ASN A 441 0.11 3.42 -27.47
C ASN A 441 -1.19 3.98 -28.10
N ARG A 442 -1.14 4.29 -29.41
CA ARG A 442 -2.28 4.82 -30.16
C ARG A 442 -3.51 3.91 -30.09
N LEU A 443 -3.34 2.61 -30.33
CA LEU A 443 -4.44 1.64 -30.32
C LEU A 443 -5.09 1.52 -28.92
N LEU A 444 -4.32 1.64 -27.84
CA LEU A 444 -4.89 1.65 -26.50
C LEU A 444 -5.68 2.94 -26.21
N LEU A 445 -5.19 4.11 -26.64
CA LEU A 445 -5.93 5.37 -26.49
C LEU A 445 -7.23 5.36 -27.31
N GLU A 446 -7.21 4.77 -28.51
CA GLU A 446 -8.43 4.51 -29.30
C GLU A 446 -9.39 3.52 -28.61
N GLN A 447 -8.88 2.48 -27.94
CA GLN A 447 -9.70 1.58 -27.13
C GLN A 447 -10.33 2.32 -25.95
N MET A 448 -9.56 3.14 -25.23
CA MET A 448 -10.07 3.95 -24.12
C MET A 448 -11.13 4.96 -24.56
N ALA A 449 -10.97 5.60 -25.73
CA ALA A 449 -12.03 6.46 -26.30
C ALA A 449 -13.32 5.66 -26.59
N LYS A 450 -13.21 4.43 -27.14
CA LYS A 450 -14.37 3.55 -27.41
C LYS A 450 -15.05 3.08 -26.12
N LEU A 451 -14.30 2.87 -25.05
CA LEU A 451 -14.81 2.49 -23.73
C LEU A 451 -15.44 3.65 -22.93
N SER A 452 -15.28 4.91 -23.37
CA SER A 452 -15.63 6.10 -22.58
C SER A 452 -16.70 7.00 -23.25
N PRO A 453 -17.98 6.58 -23.31
CA PRO A 453 -19.06 7.41 -23.84
C PRO A 453 -19.10 8.81 -23.19
N GLY A 454 -19.12 9.86 -24.01
CA GLY A 454 -19.09 11.25 -23.53
C GLY A 454 -17.69 11.81 -23.20
N VAL A 455 -16.63 11.02 -23.33
CA VAL A 455 -15.24 11.45 -23.11
C VAL A 455 -14.40 11.14 -24.35
N ARG A 456 -13.74 12.15 -24.91
CA ARG A 456 -12.77 12.01 -25.99
C ARG A 456 -11.36 11.90 -25.41
N VAL A 457 -10.65 10.83 -25.77
CA VAL A 457 -9.22 10.68 -25.43
C VAL A 457 -8.38 11.18 -26.61
N ASN A 458 -7.49 12.14 -26.36
CA ASN A 458 -6.57 12.69 -27.34
C ASN A 458 -5.44 11.71 -27.68
N ALA A 459 -4.76 11.92 -28.80
CA ALA A 459 -3.55 11.18 -29.18
C ALA A 459 -2.35 11.40 -28.24
N ASP A 460 -2.36 12.44 -27.40
CA ASP A 460 -1.36 12.62 -26.33
C ASP A 460 -1.73 11.87 -25.02
N GLY A 461 -2.92 11.27 -24.96
CA GLY A 461 -3.48 10.61 -23.78
C GLY A 461 -4.42 11.47 -22.94
N THR A 462 -4.50 12.79 -23.17
CA THR A 462 -5.35 13.68 -22.37
C THR A 462 -6.84 13.42 -22.64
N ALA A 463 -7.63 13.23 -21.58
CA ALA A 463 -9.07 13.04 -21.65
C ALA A 463 -9.81 14.39 -21.59
N VAL A 464 -10.80 14.56 -22.46
CA VAL A 464 -11.60 15.78 -22.62
C VAL A 464 -13.08 15.40 -22.64
N PRO A 465 -13.93 15.97 -21.77
CA PRO A 465 -15.38 15.80 -21.85
C PRO A 465 -15.94 16.39 -23.17
N ASN A 466 -16.98 15.77 -23.72
CA ASN A 466 -17.67 16.25 -24.92
C ASN A 466 -18.80 17.25 -24.60
#